data_AF-A0A2H4ZQ15-F1
#
_entry.id   AF-A0A2H4ZQ15-F1
#
_cell.length_a   1.000
_cell.length_b   1.000
_cell.length_c   1.000
_cell.angle_alpha   90.00
_cell.angle_beta   90.00
_cell.angle_gamma   90.00
#
_symmetry.space_group_name_H-M   'P 1'
#
loop_
_entity.id
_entity.type
_entity.pdbx_description
1 polymer ?
#
loop_
_entity_poly.entity_id
_entity_poly.type
_entity_poly.pdbx_seq_one_letter_code
_entity_poly.pdbx_strand_id
1 'polypeptide(L)'
;MPDAPGKPAISSANSLEVIRKFAETYAQRTNTYFCSDLGVTAVVLEGLARHKDELGGALCPCRHYDDKEAEVSQAFWNCPCVPMRERKECHCMLFLTEDSPFRGDKQTITMEEINDHSTQ
;
A
#
# COMPACT_ATOMS: atom_id res chain seq x y z
N MET A 1 7.04 -35.50 -12.41
CA MET A 1 6.83 -34.15 -12.97
C MET A 1 5.43 -34.15 -13.56
N PRO A 2 4.53 -33.30 -13.03
CA PRO A 2 3.95 -32.28 -13.89
C PRO A 2 3.91 -30.90 -13.22
N ASP A 3 4.15 -29.88 -14.06
CA ASP A 3 4.03 -28.45 -13.85
C ASP A 3 2.81 -28.02 -13.01
N ALA A 4 3.08 -27.19 -12.00
CA ALA A 4 2.08 -26.35 -11.36
C ALA A 4 2.02 -24.99 -12.08
N PRO A 5 0.82 -24.42 -12.27
CA PRO A 5 0.62 -23.20 -13.05
C PRO A 5 1.25 -22.00 -12.35
N GLY A 6 1.81 -21.09 -13.15
CA GLY A 6 2.46 -19.86 -12.69
C GLY A 6 1.64 -19.12 -11.65
N LYS A 7 2.18 -19.04 -10.43
CA LYS A 7 1.77 -18.09 -9.40
C LYS A 7 1.86 -16.68 -10.01
N PRO A 8 0.79 -15.85 -10.00
CA PRO A 8 0.98 -14.43 -10.28
C PRO A 8 1.99 -13.92 -9.26
N ALA A 9 2.92 -13.06 -9.67
CA ALA A 9 4.06 -12.62 -8.87
C ALA A 9 3.62 -12.13 -7.48
N ILE A 10 3.65 -13.03 -6.50
CA ILE A 10 3.44 -12.74 -5.09
C ILE A 10 4.59 -11.80 -4.73
N SER A 11 4.28 -10.53 -4.44
CA SER A 11 5.25 -9.63 -3.82
C SER A 11 5.92 -10.39 -2.70
N SER A 12 7.25 -10.34 -2.59
CA SER A 12 7.94 -11.18 -1.62
C SER A 12 7.31 -10.95 -0.24
N ALA A 13 6.99 -12.04 0.49
CA ALA A 13 6.34 -11.92 1.81
C ALA A 13 7.09 -10.95 2.74
N ASN A 14 8.41 -10.83 2.51
CA ASN A 14 9.28 -9.85 3.13
C ASN A 14 8.93 -8.39 2.77
N SER A 15 8.79 -8.03 1.49
CA SER A 15 8.40 -6.68 1.06
C SER A 15 7.03 -6.29 1.60
N LEU A 16 6.07 -7.21 1.55
CA LEU A 16 4.73 -6.96 2.08
C LEU A 16 4.77 -6.69 3.59
N GLU A 17 5.56 -7.45 4.36
CA GLU A 17 5.70 -7.22 5.80
C GLU A 17 6.32 -5.86 6.10
N VAL A 18 7.34 -5.47 5.33
CA VAL A 18 8.00 -4.17 5.47
C VAL A 18 7.03 -3.03 5.19
N ILE A 19 6.23 -3.15 4.12
CA ILE A 19 5.23 -2.15 3.74
C ILE A 19 4.08 -2.09 4.76
N ARG A 20 3.62 -3.24 5.28
CA ARG A 20 2.63 -3.33 6.35
C ARG A 20 3.11 -2.58 7.59
N LYS A 21 4.27 -2.94 8.13
CA LYS A 21 4.86 -2.28 9.32
C LYS A 21 5.06 -0.79 9.10
N PHE A 22 5.49 -0.40 7.90
CA PHE A 22 5.60 1.00 7.52
C PHE A 22 4.25 1.72 7.57
N ALA A 23 3.20 1.13 6.99
CA ALA A 23 1.86 1.72 6.99
C ALA A 23 1.31 1.86 8.42
N GLU A 24 1.44 0.85 9.27
CA GLU A 24 0.99 0.90 10.67
C GLU A 24 1.71 2.02 11.45
N THR A 25 3.04 2.08 11.32
CA THR A 25 3.86 3.11 11.98
C THR A 25 3.50 4.50 11.47
N TYR A 26 3.27 4.65 10.17
CA TYR A 26 2.94 5.94 9.56
C TYR A 26 1.52 6.40 9.91
N ALA A 27 0.56 5.48 9.96
CA ALA A 27 -0.81 5.75 10.40
C ALA A 27 -0.83 6.28 11.84
N GLN A 28 -0.15 5.59 12.76
CA GLN A 28 -0.02 6.01 14.15
C GLN A 28 0.70 7.36 14.28
N ARG A 29 1.79 7.57 13.55
CA ARG A 29 2.55 8.83 13.59
C ARG A 29 1.78 10.03 13.05
N THR A 30 0.92 9.83 12.07
CA THR A 30 0.17 10.93 11.42
C THR A 30 -1.23 11.12 11.98
N ASN A 31 -1.64 10.30 12.95
CA ASN A 31 -3.02 10.20 13.46
C ASN A 31 -4.03 9.98 12.32
N THR A 32 -3.70 9.06 11.43
CA THR A 32 -4.59 8.62 10.35
C THR A 32 -4.98 7.17 10.56
N TYR A 33 -6.05 6.74 9.92
CA TYR A 33 -6.64 5.42 10.09
C TYR A 33 -6.81 4.75 8.73
N PHE A 34 -6.88 3.42 8.75
CA PHE A 34 -7.17 2.64 7.56
C PHE A 34 -8.63 2.78 7.14
N CYS A 35 -8.91 2.37 5.91
CA CYS A 35 -10.29 2.29 5.42
C CYS A 35 -11.10 1.31 6.28
N SER A 36 -12.38 1.58 6.46
CA SER A 36 -13.32 0.64 7.09
C SER A 36 -13.36 -0.70 6.36
N ASP A 37 -13.11 -0.66 5.05
CA ASP A 37 -12.88 -1.84 4.23
C ASP A 37 -11.38 -2.20 4.20
N LEU A 38 -11.04 -3.30 4.86
CA LEU A 38 -9.66 -3.79 4.93
C LEU A 38 -9.16 -4.36 3.60
N GLY A 39 -10.06 -4.71 2.67
CA GLY A 39 -9.68 -5.17 1.34
C GLY A 39 -9.05 -4.06 0.51
N VAL A 40 -9.57 -2.83 0.61
CA VAL A 40 -8.93 -1.65 0.02
C VAL A 40 -7.51 -1.48 0.55
N THR A 41 -7.35 -1.60 1.86
CA THR A 41 -6.04 -1.50 2.53
C THR A 41 -5.08 -2.59 2.05
N ALA A 42 -5.55 -3.84 1.95
CA ALA A 42 -4.77 -4.99 1.51
C ALA A 42 -4.25 -4.82 0.06
N VAL A 43 -5.13 -4.47 -0.88
CA VAL A 43 -4.77 -4.29 -2.29
C VAL A 43 -3.74 -3.17 -2.47
N VAL A 44 -3.86 -2.08 -1.71
CA VAL A 44 -2.90 -0.97 -1.78
C VAL A 44 -1.54 -1.37 -1.21
N LEU A 45 -1.51 -2.09 -0.07
CA LEU A 45 -0.26 -2.59 0.52
C LEU A 45 0.46 -3.57 -0.42
N GLU A 46 -0.30 -4.46 -1.06
CA GLU A 46 0.25 -5.40 -2.04
C GLU A 46 0.82 -4.67 -3.27
N GLY A 47 0.09 -3.70 -3.82
CA GLY A 47 0.57 -2.90 -4.95
C GLY A 47 1.83 -2.10 -4.62
N LEU A 48 1.92 -1.54 -3.41
CA LEU A 48 3.12 -0.86 -2.91
C LEU A 48 4.30 -1.84 -2.75
N ALA A 49 4.06 -3.03 -2.21
CA ALA A 49 5.07 -4.07 -2.06
C ALA A 49 5.57 -4.57 -3.42
N ARG A 50 4.65 -4.76 -4.37
CA ARG A 50 4.97 -5.15 -5.74
C ARG A 50 5.82 -4.10 -6.46
N HIS A 51 5.45 -2.83 -6.41
CA HIS A 51 6.26 -1.75 -6.99
C HIS A 51 7.63 -1.64 -6.32
N LYS A 52 7.72 -1.92 -5.01
CA LYS A 52 9.00 -1.98 -4.32
C LYS A 52 9.89 -3.11 -4.83
N ASP A 53 9.35 -4.30 -5.08
CA ASP A 53 10.09 -5.43 -5.66
C ASP A 53 10.47 -5.18 -7.14
N GLU A 54 9.55 -4.62 -7.94
CA GLU A 54 9.74 -4.41 -9.39
C GLU A 54 10.62 -3.18 -9.71
N LEU A 55 10.46 -2.07 -8.99
CA LEU A 55 11.07 -0.77 -9.29
C LEU A 55 12.07 -0.31 -8.22
N GLY A 56 12.16 -1.01 -7.08
CA GLY A 56 12.96 -0.59 -5.92
C GLY A 56 12.32 0.50 -5.05
N GLY A 57 11.15 1.03 -5.44
CA GLY A 57 10.45 2.12 -4.76
C GLY A 57 8.94 1.85 -4.59
N ALA A 58 8.39 2.25 -3.44
CA ALA A 58 6.98 2.03 -3.11
C ALA A 58 6.06 3.07 -3.79
N LEU A 59 5.96 3.03 -5.11
CA LEU A 59 5.15 3.97 -5.91
C LEU A 59 3.64 3.72 -5.69
N CYS A 60 2.80 4.75 -5.49
CA CYS A 60 1.34 4.54 -5.22
C CYS A 60 0.70 3.79 -6.41
N PRO A 61 0.10 2.61 -6.17
CA PRO A 61 -0.42 1.74 -7.22
C PRO A 61 -1.71 2.26 -7.86
N CYS A 62 -2.39 3.23 -7.25
CA CYS A 62 -3.67 3.76 -7.73
C CYS A 62 -3.52 4.85 -8.83
N ARG A 63 -2.32 5.11 -9.34
CA ARG A 63 -2.11 6.03 -10.48
C ARG A 63 -1.49 5.31 -11.65
N HIS A 64 -1.85 5.77 -12.84
CA HIS A 64 -1.15 5.42 -14.07
C HIS A 64 0.06 6.35 -14.23
N TYR A 65 1.19 5.78 -14.67
CA TYR A 65 2.43 6.50 -14.94
C TYR A 65 2.94 6.05 -16.30
N ASP A 66 3.34 7.00 -17.15
CA ASP A 66 3.96 6.70 -18.44
C ASP A 66 5.37 6.10 -18.26
N ASP A 67 6.15 6.64 -17.32
CA ASP A 67 7.49 6.16 -16.99
C ASP A 67 7.64 5.94 -15.48
N LYS A 68 7.44 4.70 -15.05
CA LYS A 68 7.49 4.34 -13.62
C LYS A 68 8.88 4.52 -13.01
N GLU A 69 9.95 4.31 -13.78
CA GLU A 69 11.33 4.40 -13.29
C GLU A 69 11.72 5.86 -13.02
N ALA A 70 11.34 6.76 -13.93
CA ALA A 70 11.54 8.19 -13.74
C ALA A 70 10.77 8.72 -12.52
N GLU A 71 9.52 8.30 -12.33
CA GLU A 71 8.68 8.72 -11.19
C GLU A 71 9.22 8.20 -9.85
N VAL A 72 9.71 6.95 -9.83
CA VAL A 72 10.38 6.40 -8.64
C VAL A 72 11.65 7.20 -8.32
N SER A 73 12.42 7.61 -9.32
CA SER A 73 13.61 8.44 -9.16
C SER A 73 13.28 9.85 -8.63
N GLN A 74 12.19 10.46 -9.10
CA GLN A 74 11.70 11.75 -8.61
C GLN A 74 11.16 11.68 -7.17
N ALA A 75 10.75 10.49 -6.72
CA ALA A 75 10.23 10.23 -5.38
C ALA A 75 9.02 11.10 -4.96
N PHE A 76 8.31 11.70 -5.91
CA PHE A 76 7.13 12.51 -5.66
C PHE A 76 5.93 11.63 -5.22
N TRP A 77 5.72 10.52 -5.93
CA TRP A 77 4.65 9.54 -5.69
C TRP A 77 5.11 8.30 -4.90
N ASN A 78 6.37 8.27 -4.46
CA ASN A 78 6.85 7.24 -3.56
C ASN A 78 6.19 7.41 -2.19
N CYS A 79 5.59 6.34 -1.68
CA CYS A 79 4.91 6.34 -0.39
C CYS A 79 5.94 6.57 0.73
N PRO A 80 5.74 7.60 1.60
CA PRO A 80 4.60 8.52 1.66
C PRO A 80 4.73 9.68 0.66
N CYS A 81 3.75 9.81 -0.25
CA CYS A 81 3.78 10.81 -1.33
C CYS A 81 3.77 12.25 -0.80
N VAL A 82 4.18 13.21 -1.64
CA VAL A 82 4.21 14.64 -1.26
C VAL A 82 2.86 15.14 -0.71
N PRO A 83 1.71 14.86 -1.35
CA PRO A 83 0.40 15.30 -0.81
C PRO A 83 0.09 14.73 0.57
N MET A 84 0.48 13.48 0.82
CA MET A 84 0.30 12.86 2.13
C MET A 84 1.17 13.55 3.20
N ARG A 85 2.42 13.90 2.86
CA ARG A 85 3.34 14.56 3.80
C ARG A 85 2.94 16.00 4.12
N GLU A 86 2.44 16.74 3.15
CA GLU A 86 2.11 18.16 3.32
C GLU A 86 0.68 18.39 3.81
N ARG A 87 -0.28 17.60 3.31
CA ARG A 87 -1.73 17.84 3.50
C ARG A 87 -2.49 16.66 4.09
N LYS A 88 -1.83 15.52 4.29
CA LYS A 88 -2.44 14.25 4.73
C LYS A 88 -3.52 13.74 3.78
N GLU A 89 -3.39 14.05 2.49
CA GLU A 89 -4.33 13.61 1.45
C GLU A 89 -3.83 12.32 0.80
N CYS A 90 -4.49 11.20 1.11
CA CYS A 90 -4.18 9.90 0.53
C CYS A 90 -5.27 9.47 -0.46
N HIS A 91 -5.03 9.64 -1.76
CA HIS A 91 -5.95 9.15 -2.80
C HIS A 91 -6.10 7.63 -2.77
N CYS A 92 -5.00 6.92 -2.43
CA CYS A 92 -4.94 5.48 -2.27
C CYS A 92 -5.87 4.97 -1.10
N MET A 93 -6.55 5.85 -0.34
CA MET A 93 -7.41 5.52 0.82
C MET A 93 -6.73 4.70 1.93
N LEU A 94 -5.40 4.66 1.92
CA LEU A 94 -4.61 3.98 2.94
C LEU A 94 -4.53 4.80 4.23
N PHE A 95 -4.45 6.13 4.13
CA PHE A 95 -4.35 6.99 5.30
C PHE A 95 -5.50 8.00 5.28
N LEU A 96 -6.52 7.73 6.07
CA LEU A 96 -7.72 8.55 6.17
C LEU A 96 -7.70 9.36 7.47
N THR A 97 -8.06 10.63 7.38
CA THR A 97 -8.24 11.51 8.54
C THR A 97 -9.56 11.22 9.25
N GLU A 98 -9.69 11.68 10.50
CA GLU A 98 -10.90 11.53 11.33
C GLU A 98 -12.21 11.96 10.65
N ASP A 99 -12.12 12.96 9.77
CA ASP A 99 -13.23 13.54 9.02
C ASP A 99 -13.71 12.68 7.83
N SER A 100 -12.94 11.68 7.42
CA SER A 100 -13.29 10.86 6.25
C SER A 100 -14.42 9.88 6.55
N PRO A 101 -15.48 9.80 5.71
CA PRO A 101 -16.61 8.90 5.93
C PRO A 101 -16.26 7.42 5.72
N PHE A 102 -15.14 7.13 5.03
CA PHE A 102 -14.65 5.77 4.79
C PHE A 102 -13.61 5.33 5.83
N ARG A 103 -13.34 6.19 6.82
CA ARG A 103 -12.38 5.91 7.89
C ARG A 103 -12.87 4.76 8.76
N GLY A 104 -12.05 3.74 8.92
CA GLY A 104 -12.21 2.72 9.94
C GLY A 104 -11.56 3.14 11.27
N ASP A 105 -11.67 2.30 12.29
CA ASP A 105 -11.05 2.57 13.59
C ASP A 105 -9.70 1.84 13.77
N LYS A 106 -9.30 1.06 12.77
CA LYS A 106 -8.05 0.30 12.78
C LYS A 106 -6.89 1.14 12.22
N GLN A 107 -5.77 1.10 12.92
CA GLN A 107 -4.46 1.60 12.46
C GLN A 107 -3.44 0.44 12.29
N THR A 108 -3.94 -0.80 12.42
CA THR A 108 -3.17 -2.04 12.35
C THR A 108 -3.90 -3.01 11.45
N ILE A 109 -3.15 -3.79 10.69
CA ILE A 109 -3.68 -4.83 9.79
C ILE A 109 -2.74 -6.01 9.82
N THR A 110 -3.25 -7.24 9.99
CA THR A 110 -2.43 -8.45 10.05
C THR A 110 -2.12 -9.00 8.66
N MET A 111 -1.11 -9.86 8.54
CA MET A 111 -0.83 -10.54 7.27
C MET A 111 -1.95 -11.49 6.85
N GLU A 112 -2.67 -12.04 7.81
CA GLU A 112 -3.85 -12.88 7.55
C GLU A 112 -4.96 -12.04 6.90
N GLU A 113 -5.25 -10.85 7.45
CA GLU A 113 -6.22 -9.91 6.88
C GLU A 113 -5.83 -9.49 5.45
N ILE A 114 -4.53 -9.24 5.20
CA ILE A 114 -4.07 -8.87 3.85
C ILE A 114 -4.25 -10.04 2.86
N ASN A 115 -3.88 -11.26 3.26
CA ASN A 115 -3.99 -12.43 2.39
C ASN A 115 -5.44 -12.84 2.11
N ASP A 116 -6.32 -12.72 3.11
CA ASP A 116 -7.75 -13.05 2.98
C ASP A 116 -8.42 -12.17 1.91
N HIS A 117 -8.02 -10.90 1.84
CA HIS A 117 -8.56 -9.94 0.89
C HIS A 117 -7.82 -9.85 -0.46
N SER A 118 -6.64 -10.46 -0.61
CA SER A 118 -5.86 -10.49 -1.86
C SER A 118 -6.43 -11.48 -2.91
N THR A 119 -7.34 -12.38 -2.51
CA THR A 119 -7.76 -13.53 -3.35
C THR A 119 -9.09 -13.32 -4.11
N GLN A 120 -9.44 -12.09 -4.52
CA GLN A 120 -10.72 -11.84 -5.23
C GLN A 120 -10.55 -11.17 -6.59
#